data_AF-X1GI47-F1
#
_entry.id   AF-X1GI47-F1
#
_cell.length_a   1.000
_cell.length_b   1.000
_cell.length_c   1.000
_cell.angle_alpha   90.00
_cell.angle_beta   90.00
_cell.angle_gamma   90.00
#
_symmetry.space_group_name_H-M   'P 1'
#
loop_
_entity.id
_entity.type
_entity.pdbx_description
1 polymer ?
#
loop_
_entity_poly.entity_id
_entity_poly.type
_entity_poly.pdbx_seq_one_letter_code
_entity_poly.pdbx_strand_id
1 'polypeptide(L)'
;GKTNLIGLLPGSNSYGAYSLGIKRDFESIKAKYLYIFTTDENDRSLSKTSNKLDESEFIILQTSYENIISQKADVIIPSLTWAERSGSYTNLEGKKQNINRSITPLILCFSLSNL
;
A
#
# COMPACT_ATOMS: atom_id res chain seq x y z
N GLY A 1 1.58 -2.36 39.10
CA GLY A 1 0.71 -2.66 37.95
C GLY A 1 1.57 -3.00 36.75
N LYS A 2 1.10 -3.87 35.84
CA LYS A 2 1.81 -4.16 34.59
C LYS A 2 1.46 -3.07 33.56
N THR A 3 2.46 -2.43 32.98
CA THR A 3 2.30 -1.44 31.89
C THR A 3 2.64 -2.12 30.57
N ASN A 4 1.73 -2.04 29.59
CA ASN A 4 2.00 -2.50 28.23
C ASN A 4 2.54 -1.32 27.41
N LEU A 5 3.73 -1.49 26.83
CA LEU A 5 4.30 -0.55 25.87
C LEU A 5 3.81 -0.93 24.46
N ILE A 6 3.23 0.02 23.74
CA ILE A 6 2.74 -0.19 22.37
C ILE A 6 3.56 0.69 21.42
N GLY A 7 4.21 0.06 20.44
CA GLY A 7 4.94 0.78 19.39
C GLY A 7 3.97 1.34 18.34
N LEU A 8 4.03 2.64 18.09
CA LEU A 8 3.21 3.29 17.07
C LEU A 8 3.90 3.21 15.70
N LEU A 9 3.48 2.25 14.89
CA LEU A 9 3.89 2.17 13.48
C LEU A 9 2.91 2.99 12.62
N PRO A 10 3.41 3.91 11.76
CA PRO A 10 2.53 4.72 10.93
C PRO A 10 1.99 3.90 9.76
N GLY A 11 0.66 3.86 9.61
CA GLY A 11 -0.08 3.14 8.57
C GLY A 11 -0.78 1.88 9.10
N SER A 12 -1.99 1.61 8.61
CA SER A 12 -2.89 0.56 9.15
C SER A 12 -2.32 -0.86 9.04
N ASN A 13 -1.50 -1.14 8.03
CA ASN A 13 -0.89 -2.45 7.83
C ASN A 13 0.63 -2.47 8.04
N SER A 14 1.19 -1.42 8.65
CA SER A 14 2.65 -1.29 8.81
C SER A 14 3.24 -2.32 9.76
N TYR A 15 2.48 -2.76 10.77
CA TYR A 15 2.88 -3.88 11.61
C TYR A 15 2.92 -5.19 10.81
N GLY A 16 1.90 -5.45 9.98
CA GLY A 16 1.86 -6.61 9.10
C GLY A 16 3.04 -6.63 8.13
N ALA A 17 3.32 -5.51 7.46
CA ALA A 17 4.46 -5.36 6.56
C ALA A 17 5.80 -5.63 7.30
N TYR A 18 5.97 -5.03 8.49
CA TYR A 18 7.14 -5.25 9.32
C TYR A 18 7.32 -6.72 9.72
N SER A 19 6.23 -7.40 10.11
CA SER A 19 6.26 -8.83 10.46
C SER A 19 6.62 -9.75 9.28
N LEU A 20 6.36 -9.31 8.04
CA LEU A 20 6.77 -9.98 6.80
C LEU A 20 8.21 -9.66 6.39
N GLY A 21 8.94 -8.88 7.18
CA GLY A 21 10.31 -8.45 6.87
C GLY A 21 10.40 -7.30 5.87
N ILE A 22 9.29 -6.65 5.52
CA ILE A 22 9.28 -5.46 4.66
C ILE A 22 9.83 -4.28 5.47
N LYS A 23 11.03 -3.84 5.10
CA LYS A 23 11.72 -2.73 5.76
C LYS A 23 11.37 -1.40 5.10
N ARG A 24 11.31 -0.33 5.90
CA ARG A 24 11.08 1.05 5.41
C ARG A 24 12.31 1.69 4.78
N ASP A 25 13.48 1.11 5.01
CA ASP A 25 14.78 1.62 4.55
C ASP A 25 15.05 1.27 3.07
N PHE A 26 14.03 1.40 2.23
CA PHE A 26 14.18 1.15 0.80
C PHE A 26 14.65 2.43 0.11
N GLU A 27 15.95 2.51 -0.22
CA GLU A 27 16.47 3.47 -1.20
C GLU A 27 16.04 3.04 -2.61
N SER A 28 14.74 3.22 -2.90
CA SER A 28 14.04 2.74 -4.12
C SER A 28 14.59 3.30 -5.43
N ILE A 29 15.37 4.36 -5.37
CA ILE A 29 15.35 5.40 -6.40
C ILE A 29 16.40 5.20 -7.49
N LYS A 30 17.25 4.18 -7.35
CA LYS A 30 18.20 3.81 -8.40
C LYS A 30 17.68 2.74 -9.37
N ALA A 31 16.48 2.24 -9.16
CA ALA A 31 15.91 1.21 -10.04
C ALA A 31 15.31 1.86 -11.30
N LYS A 32 15.66 1.31 -12.47
CA LYS A 32 15.11 1.76 -13.76
C LYS A 32 13.64 1.40 -13.93
N TYR A 33 13.21 0.28 -13.36
CA TYR A 33 11.85 -0.24 -13.48
C TYR A 33 11.25 -0.38 -12.09
N LEU A 34 10.07 0.21 -11.88
CA LEU A 34 9.40 0.21 -10.58
C LEU A 34 8.01 -0.42 -10.67
N TYR A 35 7.72 -1.28 -9.71
CA TYR A 35 6.37 -1.69 -9.37
C TYR A 35 5.99 -1.04 -8.04
N ILE A 36 5.04 -0.10 -8.09
CA ILE A 36 4.58 0.64 -6.92
C ILE A 36 3.19 0.14 -6.57
N PHE A 37 3.06 -0.43 -5.38
CA PHE A 37 1.77 -0.83 -4.83
C PHE A 37 1.33 0.18 -3.78
N THR A 38 0.26 0.89 -4.09
CA THR A 38 -0.48 1.74 -3.15
C THR A 38 -1.94 1.29 -3.11
N THR A 39 -2.67 1.81 -2.14
CA THR A 39 -4.10 1.60 -1.94
C THR A 39 -4.79 2.96 -1.91
N ASP A 40 -5.13 3.47 -0.72
CA ASP A 40 -5.86 4.71 -0.50
C ASP A 40 -4.99 5.85 0.09
N GLU A 41 -3.68 5.77 -0.09
CA GLU A 41 -2.75 6.81 0.33
C GLU A 41 -3.01 8.13 -0.41
N ASN A 42 -3.02 9.23 0.35
CA ASN A 42 -3.18 10.58 -0.21
C ASN A 42 -1.86 11.15 -0.75
N ASP A 43 -1.98 12.20 -1.58
CA ASP A 43 -0.83 12.88 -2.19
C ASP A 43 0.19 13.39 -1.19
N ARG A 44 -0.26 13.83 0.00
CA ARG A 44 0.66 14.26 1.06
C ARG A 44 1.61 13.14 1.47
N SER A 45 1.09 11.92 1.61
CA SER A 45 1.87 10.73 1.99
C SER A 45 2.80 10.28 0.87
N LEU A 46 2.40 10.49 -0.39
CA LEU A 46 3.13 10.06 -1.58
C LEU A 46 4.12 11.10 -2.12
N SER A 47 4.01 12.37 -1.71
CA SER A 47 4.82 13.50 -2.21
C SER A 47 6.33 13.23 -2.20
N LYS A 48 6.85 12.73 -1.07
CA LYS A 48 8.27 12.39 -0.91
C LYS A 48 8.74 11.27 -1.83
N THR A 49 7.86 10.32 -2.14
CA THR A 49 8.15 9.22 -3.06
C THR A 49 8.11 9.73 -4.49
N SER A 50 7.04 10.45 -4.86
CA SER A 50 6.85 10.99 -6.22
C SER A 50 8.01 11.87 -6.69
N ASN A 51 8.55 12.73 -5.82
CA ASN A 51 9.70 13.59 -6.15
C ASN A 51 10.99 12.82 -6.50
N LYS A 52 11.03 11.52 -6.21
CA LYS A 52 12.21 10.70 -6.44
C LYS A 52 11.99 9.68 -7.55
N LEU A 53 10.85 9.71 -8.24
CA LEU A 53 10.55 8.80 -9.35
C LEU A 53 11.08 9.31 -10.70
N ASP A 54 11.60 10.54 -10.74
CA ASP A 54 11.98 11.21 -12.00
C ASP A 54 13.15 10.52 -12.73
N GLU A 55 13.93 9.68 -12.03
CA GLU A 55 15.03 8.90 -12.61
C GLU A 55 14.60 7.51 -13.14
N SER A 56 13.35 7.11 -12.93
CA SER A 56 12.84 5.80 -13.36
C SER A 56 12.49 5.81 -14.86
N GLU A 57 12.83 4.74 -15.57
CA GLU A 57 12.54 4.57 -16.99
C GLU A 57 11.15 3.97 -17.25
N PHE A 58 10.58 3.24 -16.28
CA PHE A 58 9.25 2.65 -16.40
C PHE A 58 8.60 2.40 -15.04
N ILE A 59 7.34 2.80 -14.88
CA ILE A 59 6.59 2.74 -13.63
C ILE A 59 5.26 2.03 -13.85
N ILE A 60 5.08 0.91 -13.16
CA ILE A 60 3.79 0.24 -12.97
C ILE A 60 3.23 0.67 -11.62
N LEU A 61 2.08 1.33 -11.62
CA LEU A 61 1.37 1.73 -10.41
C LEU A 61 0.12 0.87 -10.23
N GLN A 62 0.01 0.19 -9.10
CA GLN A 62 -1.24 -0.40 -8.65
C GLN A 62 -1.83 0.48 -7.55
N THR A 63 -3.04 1.02 -7.73
CA THR A 63 -3.66 1.95 -6.76
C THR A 63 -5.19 1.94 -6.81
N SER A 64 -5.85 2.31 -5.71
CA SER A 64 -7.32 2.38 -5.64
C SER A 64 -7.89 3.73 -6.07
N TYR A 65 -7.07 4.80 -6.05
CA TYR A 65 -7.48 6.15 -6.44
C TYR A 65 -6.39 6.84 -7.25
N GLU A 66 -6.80 7.79 -8.10
CA GLU A 66 -5.87 8.70 -8.75
C GLU A 66 -5.07 9.49 -7.69
N ASN A 67 -3.77 9.66 -7.93
CA ASN A 67 -2.84 10.32 -7.01
C ASN A 67 -1.62 10.90 -7.75
N ILE A 68 -0.76 11.62 -7.05
CA ILE A 68 0.45 12.26 -7.62
C ILE A 68 1.44 11.31 -8.30
N ILE A 69 1.42 10.00 -8.01
CA ILE A 69 2.25 9.00 -8.71
C ILE A 69 1.58 8.55 -10.01
N SER A 70 0.24 8.51 -10.06
CA SER A 70 -0.49 8.09 -11.27
C SER A 70 -0.20 8.97 -12.48
N GLN A 71 0.11 10.26 -12.27
CA GLN A 71 0.53 11.18 -13.32
C GLN A 71 1.89 10.86 -13.96
N LYS A 72 2.70 10.03 -13.29
CA LYS A 72 4.03 9.61 -13.72
C LYS A 72 4.08 8.14 -14.16
N ALA A 73 2.99 7.39 -14.00
CA ALA A 73 2.97 5.96 -14.25
C ALA A 73 2.74 5.65 -15.75
N ASP A 74 3.50 4.71 -16.29
CA ASP A 74 3.32 4.21 -17.65
C ASP A 74 2.14 3.22 -17.73
N VAL A 75 1.93 2.46 -16.65
CA VAL A 75 0.84 1.49 -16.52
C VAL A 75 0.16 1.66 -15.18
N ILE A 76 -1.18 1.77 -15.20
CA ILE A 76 -2.00 1.80 -13.99
C ILE A 76 -2.83 0.52 -13.91
N ILE A 77 -2.70 -0.18 -12.79
CA ILE A 77 -3.48 -1.36 -12.43
C ILE A 77 -4.47 -0.97 -11.32
N PRO A 78 -5.78 -0.93 -11.59
CA PRO A 78 -6.78 -0.61 -10.57
C PRO A 78 -6.74 -1.62 -9.41
N SER A 79 -6.72 -1.09 -8.18
CA SER A 79 -6.70 -1.88 -6.94
C SER A 79 -8.01 -1.71 -6.16
N LEU A 80 -8.42 -2.77 -5.45
CA LEU A 80 -9.58 -2.71 -4.57
C LEU A 80 -9.32 -1.76 -3.40
N THR A 81 -10.31 -0.99 -2.98
CA THR A 81 -10.26 -0.29 -1.69
C THR A 81 -10.30 -1.28 -0.53
N TRP A 82 -10.08 -0.80 0.70
CA TRP A 82 -10.20 -1.64 1.90
C TRP A 82 -11.62 -2.20 2.08
N ALA A 83 -12.65 -1.47 1.63
CA ALA A 83 -14.05 -1.85 1.78
C ALA A 83 -14.50 -2.89 0.72
N GLU A 84 -13.80 -3.02 -0.39
CA GLU A 84 -14.12 -3.94 -1.49
C GLU A 84 -13.42 -5.30 -1.37
N ARG A 85 -12.43 -5.42 -0.48
CA ARG A 85 -11.63 -6.63 -0.30
C ARG A 85 -12.01 -7.39 0.98
N SER A 86 -11.81 -8.69 0.93
CA SER A 86 -11.70 -9.51 2.13
C SER A 86 -10.22 -9.82 2.37
N GLY A 87 -9.82 -9.95 3.63
CA GLY A 87 -8.43 -10.19 3.98
C GLY A 87 -8.19 -10.04 5.46
N SER A 88 -6.99 -9.61 5.82
CA SER A 88 -6.62 -9.39 7.21
C SER A 88 -5.64 -8.25 7.37
N TYR A 89 -5.67 -7.58 8.52
CA TYR A 89 -4.66 -6.62 8.94
C TYR A 89 -4.17 -6.97 10.34
N THR A 90 -2.97 -6.52 10.70
CA THR A 90 -2.44 -6.70 12.05
C THR A 90 -2.50 -5.37 12.79
N ASN A 91 -3.18 -5.34 13.93
CA ASN A 91 -3.30 -4.14 14.75
C ASN A 91 -1.98 -3.82 15.50
N LEU A 92 -1.96 -2.69 16.22
CA LEU A 92 -0.78 -2.24 16.97
C LEU A 92 -0.39 -3.17 18.14
N GLU A 93 -1.30 -4.04 18.58
CA GLU A 93 -1.01 -5.07 19.59
C GLU A 93 -0.44 -6.36 18.98
N GLY A 94 -0.22 -6.39 17.66
CA GLY A 94 0.22 -7.59 16.94
C GLY A 94 -0.89 -8.61 16.68
N LYS A 95 -2.16 -8.29 16.94
CA LYS A 95 -3.29 -9.19 16.71
C LYS A 95 -3.78 -9.07 15.26
N LYS A 96 -3.87 -10.22 14.59
CA LYS A 96 -4.47 -10.34 13.27
C LYS A 96 -6.00 -10.21 13.37
N GLN A 97 -6.56 -9.33 12.56
CA GLN A 97 -7.98 -9.04 12.46
C GLN A 97 -8.44 -9.34 11.03
N ASN A 98 -9.64 -9.90 10.90
CA ASN A 98 -10.23 -10.17 9.59
C ASN A 98 -10.96 -8.93 9.06
N ILE A 99 -10.84 -8.70 7.76
CA ILE A 99 -11.61 -7.71 7.01
C ILE A 99 -12.53 -8.49 6.09
N ASN A 100 -13.82 -8.17 6.14
CA ASN A 100 -14.81 -8.71 5.22
C ASN A 100 -15.19 -7.61 4.22
N ARG A 101 -15.40 -8.01 2.97
CA ARG A 101 -15.91 -7.12 1.93
C ARG A 101 -17.24 -6.52 2.39
N SER A 102 -17.34 -5.19 2.34
CA SER A 102 -18.54 -4.42 2.66
C SER A 102 -19.27 -3.97 1.39
N ILE A 103 -18.51 -3.62 0.34
CA ILE A 103 -19.07 -3.16 -0.94
C ILE A 103 -18.56 -4.02 -2.11
N THR A 104 -19.34 -4.09 -3.17
CA THR A 104 -18.97 -4.83 -4.38
C THR A 104 -17.99 -4.01 -5.21
N PRO A 105 -16.87 -4.59 -5.69
CA PRO A 105 -15.94 -3.88 -6.56
C PRO A 105 -16.61 -3.45 -7.87
N LEU A 106 -16.19 -2.30 -8.39
CA LEU A 106 -16.47 -1.96 -9.80
C LEU A 106 -15.72 -2.92 -10.73
N ILE A 107 -16.32 -3.23 -11.89
CA ILE A 107 -15.92 -4.29 -12.84
C ILE A 107 -14.42 -4.31 -13.24
N LEU A 108 -13.71 -3.20 -13.10
CA LEU A 108 -12.31 -3.06 -13.51
C LEU A 108 -11.27 -3.35 -12.40
N CYS A 109 -11.65 -3.52 -11.14
CA CYS A 109 -10.71 -3.83 -10.05
C CYS A 109 -10.67 -5.34 -9.75
N PHE A 110 -9.51 -5.97 -9.91
CA PHE A 110 -9.31 -7.40 -9.59
C PHE A 110 -8.70 -7.59 -8.19
N SER A 111 -9.07 -8.69 -7.53
CA SER A 111 -8.50 -9.09 -6.24
C SER A 111 -7.32 -10.05 -6.42
N LEU A 112 -6.20 -9.77 -5.73
CA LEU A 112 -5.03 -10.67 -5.67
C LEU A 112 -5.27 -11.94 -4.83
N SER A 113 -6.44 -12.11 -4.20
CA SER A 113 -6.74 -13.28 -3.36
C SER A 113 -7.15 -14.53 -4.16
N ASN A 114 -7.22 -14.44 -5.49
CA ASN A 114 -7.60 -15.53 -6.40
C ASN A 114 -6.43 -16.02 -7.27
N LEU A 115 -5.19 -15.72 -6.89
CA LEU A 115 -3.95 -16.26 -7.47
C LEU A 115 -3.23 -17.12 -6.44
#